data_AF-U5U0C5-F1
#
_entry.id   AF-U5U0C5-F1
#
_cell.length_a   1.000
_cell.length_b   1.000
_cell.length_c   1.000
_cell.angle_alpha   90.00
_cell.angle_beta   90.00
_cell.angle_gamma   90.00
#
_symmetry.space_group_name_H-M   'P 1'
#
loop_
_entity.id
_entity.type
_entity.pdbx_description
1 polymer ?
#
loop_
_entity_poly.entity_id
_entity_poly.type
_entity_poly.pdbx_seq_one_letter_code
_entity_poly.pdbx_strand_id
1 'polypeptide(L)'
;GAFDFGLIVDGAVIIVENCLRRLGIAAGQSGTLSVEERLRVVFEATREVIRPALFGVFIITAVYLPIFALSGVEGKMFHPMA
;
A
#
# COMPACT_ATOMS: atom_id res chain seq x y z
N GLY A 1 -13.69 -8.00 -8.23
CA GLY A 1 -13.68 -6.53 -8.37
C GLY A 1 -13.43 -5.80 -7.06
N ALA A 2 -14.36 -5.85 -6.09
CA ALA A 2 -14.30 -5.00 -4.89
C ALA A 2 -13.17 -5.33 -3.89
N PHE A 3 -12.77 -6.61 -3.79
CA PHE A 3 -11.70 -7.04 -2.87
C PHE A 3 -10.34 -6.42 -3.23
N ASP A 4 -10.01 -6.37 -4.53
CA ASP A 4 -8.73 -5.84 -5.02
C ASP A 4 -8.66 -4.31 -4.87
N PHE A 5 -9.77 -3.62 -5.19
CA PHE A 5 -9.87 -2.18 -4.99
C PHE A 5 -9.79 -1.79 -3.51
N GLY A 6 -10.49 -2.50 -2.62
CA GLY A 6 -10.45 -2.23 -1.19
C GLY A 6 -9.04 -2.36 -0.63
N LEU A 7 -8.31 -3.38 -1.07
CA LEU A 7 -6.95 -3.65 -0.61
C LEU A 7 -5.90 -2.68 -1.17
N ILE A 8 -6.03 -2.28 -2.45
CA ILE A 8 -5.16 -1.28 -3.07
C ILE A 8 -5.40 0.11 -2.43
N VAL A 9 -6.66 0.48 -2.22
CA VAL A 9 -7.02 1.77 -1.61
C VAL A 9 -6.59 1.83 -0.15
N ASP A 10 -6.73 0.75 0.62
CA ASP A 10 -6.28 0.71 2.02
C ASP A 10 -4.77 1.00 2.14
N GLY A 11 -3.94 0.31 1.33
CA GLY A 11 -2.50 0.57 1.30
C GLY A 11 -2.14 2.01 0.92
N ALA A 12 -2.85 2.59 -0.06
CA ALA A 12 -2.63 3.98 -0.46
C ALA A 12 -3.04 4.99 0.64
N VAL A 13 -4.19 4.76 1.28
CA VAL A 13 -4.70 5.63 2.36
C VAL A 13 -3.76 5.62 3.56
N ILE A 14 -3.23 4.44 3.95
CA ILE A 14 -2.27 4.32 5.06
C ILE A 14 -1.01 5.17 4.80
N ILE A 15 -0.46 5.11 3.57
CA ILE A 15 0.74 5.89 3.21
C ILE A 15 0.44 7.39 3.23
N VAL A 16 -0.68 7.81 2.64
CA VAL A 16 -1.09 9.22 2.58
C VAL A 16 -1.33 9.77 3.98
N GLU A 17 -2.02 9.03 4.86
CA GLU A 17 -2.28 9.47 6.23
C GLU A 17 -0.99 9.62 7.04
N ASN A 18 -0.03 8.69 6.91
CA ASN A 18 1.26 8.81 7.57
C ASN A 18 2.06 10.03 7.09
N CYS A 19 2.05 10.29 5.77
CA CYS A 19 2.71 11.46 5.20
C CYS A 19 2.07 12.77 5.69
N LEU A 20 0.74 12.86 5.67
CA LEU A 20 0.00 14.03 6.14
C LEU A 20 0.22 14.27 7.63
N ARG A 21 0.20 13.21 8.45
CA ARG A 21 0.49 13.28 9.89
C ARG A 21 1.89 13.85 10.15
N ARG A 22 2.90 13.33 9.45
CA ARG A 22 4.31 13.78 9.58
C ARG A 22 4.50 15.22 9.12
N LEU A 23 3.89 15.60 8.00
CA LEU A 23 3.90 16.99 7.51
C LEU A 23 3.24 17.95 8.49
N GLY A 24 2.11 17.56 9.10
CA GLY A 24 1.43 18.36 10.12
C GLY A 24 2.29 18.59 11.37
N ILE A 25 2.99 17.53 11.83
CA ILE A 25 3.93 17.64 12.97
C ILE A 25 5.10 18.56 12.61
N ALA A 26 5.72 18.38 11.44
CA ALA A 26 6.86 19.19 11.00
C ALA A 26 6.48 20.67 10.79
N ALA A 27 5.30 20.95 10.22
CA ALA A 27 4.80 22.31 10.06
C ALA A 27 4.47 22.98 11.40
N GLY A 28 3.96 22.22 12.38
CA GLY A 28 3.72 22.72 13.74
C GLY A 28 5.00 23.05 14.53
N GLN A 29 6.14 22.43 14.18
CA GLN A 29 7.42 22.64 14.85
C GLN A 29 8.29 23.74 14.22
N SER A 30 8.27 23.86 12.88
CA SER A 30 9.16 24.79 12.14
C SER A 30 8.42 25.88 11.35
N GLY A 31 7.09 25.92 11.38
CA GLY A 31 6.30 26.90 10.63
C GLY A 31 6.13 26.52 9.16
N THR A 32 6.32 27.46 8.24
CA THR A 32 6.14 27.21 6.80
C THR A 32 7.31 26.40 6.25
N LEU A 33 7.07 25.10 6.04
CA LEU A 33 8.05 24.21 5.41
C LEU A 33 8.29 24.60 3.94
N SER A 34 9.55 24.67 3.55
CA SER A 34 9.95 24.75 2.15
C SER A 34 9.56 23.47 1.39
N VAL A 35 9.53 23.54 0.06
CA VAL A 35 9.21 22.37 -0.79
C VAL A 35 10.20 21.22 -0.53
N GLU A 36 11.47 21.54 -0.32
CA GLU A 36 12.54 20.56 -0.12
C GLU A 36 12.38 19.82 1.22
N GLU A 37 12.03 20.54 2.30
CA GLU A 37 11.72 19.94 3.60
C GLU A 37 10.48 19.06 3.53
N ARG A 38 9.42 19.51 2.82
CA ARG A 38 8.21 18.71 2.61
C ARG A 38 8.52 17.39 1.92
N LEU A 39 9.31 17.43 0.84
CA LEU A 39 9.71 16.23 0.11
C LEU A 39 10.53 15.28 0.99
N ARG A 40 11.43 15.82 1.81
CA ARG A 40 12.23 15.04 2.75
C ARG A 40 11.36 14.33 3.80
N VAL A 41 10.41 15.07 4.39
CA VAL A 41 9.47 14.52 5.38
C VAL A 41 8.60 13.43 4.76
N VAL A 42 8.10 13.63 3.53
CA VAL A 42 7.32 12.61 2.80
C VAL A 42 8.17 11.38 2.51
N PHE A 43 9.43 11.55 2.10
CA PHE A 43 10.33 10.43 1.82
C PHE A 43 10.61 9.59 3.06
N GLU A 44 10.90 10.22 4.20
CA GLU A 44 11.08 9.51 5.47
C GLU A 44 9.80 8.81 5.93
N ALA A 45 8.66 9.51 5.87
CA ALA A 45 7.36 8.95 6.21
C ALA A 45 7.03 7.72 5.36
N THR A 46 7.34 7.77 4.06
CA THR A 46 7.11 6.66 3.13
C THR A 46 8.02 5.46 3.45
N ARG A 47 9.30 5.69 3.79
CA ARG A 47 10.24 4.60 4.13
C ARG A 47 9.83 3.79 5.35
N GLU A 48 9.21 4.41 6.35
CA GLU A 48 8.75 3.70 7.55
C GLU A 48 7.57 2.77 7.25
N VAL A 49 6.67 3.19 6.35
CA VAL A 49 5.46 2.44 5.99
C VAL A 49 5.74 1.36 4.94
N ILE A 50 6.85 1.46 4.20
CA ILE A 50 7.17 0.52 3.11
C ILE A 50 7.36 -0.92 3.62
N ARG A 51 7.97 -1.12 4.79
CA ARG A 51 8.20 -2.45 5.36
C ARG A 51 6.89 -3.18 5.68
N PRO A 52 5.96 -2.61 6.48
CA PRO A 52 4.69 -3.27 6.76
C PRO A 52 3.83 -3.44 5.50
N ALA A 53 3.83 -2.47 4.59
CA ALA A 53 3.09 -2.57 3.32
C ALA A 53 3.57 -3.76 2.46
N LEU A 54 4.90 -3.93 2.31
CA LEU A 54 5.49 -5.04 1.57
C LEU A 54 5.17 -6.40 2.20
N PHE A 55 5.10 -6.47 3.53
CA PHE A 55 4.73 -7.71 4.22
C PHE A 55 3.28 -8.11 3.93
N GLY A 56 2.36 -7.14 3.89
CA GLY A 56 0.97 -7.37 3.49
C GLY A 56 0.85 -7.88 2.05
N VAL A 57 1.52 -7.21 1.11
CA VAL A 57 1.58 -7.64 -0.31
C VAL A 57 2.17 -9.05 -0.44
N PHE A 58 3.20 -9.36 0.35
CA PHE A 58 3.82 -10.69 0.37
C PHE A 58 2.84 -11.78 0.83
N ILE A 59 2.11 -11.56 1.94
CA ILE A 59 1.10 -12.52 2.43
C ILE A 59 0.05 -12.78 1.36
N ILE A 60 -0.47 -11.72 0.73
CA ILE A 60 -1.49 -11.84 -0.31
C ILE A 60 -0.92 -12.63 -1.49
N THR A 61 0.27 -12.27 -1.96
CA THR A 61 0.95 -13.01 -3.03
C THR A 61 1.12 -14.49 -2.66
N ALA A 62 1.50 -14.81 -1.43
CA ALA A 62 1.65 -16.18 -0.94
C ALA A 62 0.33 -16.97 -0.88
N VAL A 63 -0.81 -16.29 -0.65
CA VAL A 63 -2.15 -16.90 -0.70
C VAL A 63 -2.64 -17.12 -2.14
N TYR A 64 -2.27 -16.22 -3.06
CA TYR A 64 -2.64 -16.32 -4.48
C TYR A 64 -1.72 -17.26 -5.27
N LEU A 65 -0.48 -17.45 -4.85
CA LEU A 65 0.50 -18.31 -5.52
C LEU A 65 0.02 -19.78 -5.70
N PRO A 66 -0.61 -20.44 -4.70
CA PRO A 66 -1.20 -21.77 -4.84
C PRO A 66 -2.36 -21.83 -5.84
N ILE A 67 -3.12 -20.75 -6.01
CA ILE A 67 -4.23 -20.67 -6.97
C ILE A 67 -3.69 -20.83 -8.41
N PHE A 68 -2.52 -20.25 -8.71
CA PHE A 68 -1.85 -20.44 -9.99
C PHE A 68 -1.20 -21.82 -10.15
N ALA A 69 -0.76 -22.44 -9.04
CA ALA A 69 -0.21 -23.79 -9.04
C ALA A 69 -1.26 -24.89 -9.26
N LEU A 70 -2.55 -24.61 -8.97
CA LEU A 70 -3.69 -25.47 -9.28
C LEU A 70 -4.05 -25.41 -10.78
N SER A 71 -3.10 -25.81 -11.63
CA SER A 71 -3.31 -26.04 -13.06
C SER A 71 -3.90 -27.44 -13.32
N GLY A 72 -5.03 -27.77 -12.70
CA GLY A 72 -5.71 -29.06 -12.85
C GLY A 72 -7.23 -28.97 -12.66
N VAL A 73 -7.97 -29.06 -13.77
CA VAL A 73 -9.44 -29.17 -13.92
C VAL A 73 -10.30 -27.94 -13.52
N GLU A 74 -9.85 -27.03 -12.65
CA GLU A 74 -10.67 -25.86 -12.23
C GLU A 74 -10.49 -24.57 -13.05
N GLY A 75 -9.62 -24.55 -14.07
CA GLY A 75 -9.44 -23.39 -14.97
C GLY A 75 -10.68 -23.05 -15.84
N LYS A 76 -11.69 -23.92 -15.88
CA LYS A 76 -12.96 -23.70 -16.61
C LYS A 76 -14.10 -23.14 -15.74
N MET A 77 -14.01 -23.17 -14.41
CA MET A 77 -15.01 -22.56 -13.51
C MET A 77 -14.71 -21.09 -13.18
N PHE A 78 -13.47 -20.63 -13.37
CA PHE A 78 -13.08 -19.24 -13.11
C PHE A 78 -13.09 -18.33 -14.35
N HIS A 79 -13.44 -18.87 -15.53
CA HIS A 79 -13.61 -18.06 -16.75
C HIS A 79 -14.77 -17.04 -16.71
N PRO A 80 -15.88 -17.22 -15.96
CA PRO A 80 -16.94 -16.22 -15.89
C PRO A 80 -16.80 -15.26 -14.70
N MET A 81 -15.66 -15.26 -14.00
CA MET A 81 -15.31 -14.24 -12.98
C MET A 81 -14.20 -13.29 -13.43
N ALA A 82 -13.99 -13.21 -14.76
CA ALA A 82 -13.29 -12.11 -15.43
C ALA A 82 -14.31 -11.20 -16.12
#